data_AF-A0A524M560-F1
#
_entry.id   AF-A0A524M560-F1
#
_cell.length_a   1.000
_cell.length_b   1.000
_cell.length_c   1.000
_cell.angle_alpha   90.00
_cell.angle_beta   90.00
_cell.angle_gamma   90.00
#
_symmetry.space_group_name_H-M   'P 1'
#
loop_
_entity.id
_entity.type
_entity.pdbx_description
1 polymer ?
#
loop_
_entity_poly.entity_id
_entity_poly.type
_entity_poly.pdbx_seq_one_letter_code
_entity_poly.pdbx_strand_id
1 'polypeptide(L)'
;RPRWRRAAEIQERMIAPDGSFPVVGRSICYRCGACQTLAQAALLGALPADLAPGQVRSALSAVIKRTLGSPGSWREDGFLRIGLAGSQPSLGESYITTGSLYLAACVFLPLGLSPDAPFWAQEEQPWTGLRAWDHGEDIPSDHALKE
;
A
#
# COMPACT_ATOMS: atom_id res chain seq x y z
N ARG A 1 -11.54 17.06 3.38
CA ARG A 1 -11.96 15.65 3.60
C ARG A 1 -11.10 15.01 4.71
N PRO A 2 -11.31 15.36 6.00
CA PRO A 2 -10.42 14.92 7.08
C PRO A 2 -10.39 13.40 7.27
N ARG A 3 -11.57 12.75 7.23
CA ARG A 3 -11.71 11.29 7.42
C ARG A 3 -10.94 10.45 6.39
N TRP A 4 -10.97 10.86 5.12
CA TRP A 4 -10.27 10.14 4.06
C TRP A 4 -8.75 10.30 4.16
N ARG A 5 -8.25 11.50 4.50
CA ARG A 5 -6.81 11.70 4.77
C ARG A 5 -6.35 10.86 5.96
N ARG A 6 -7.16 10.78 7.01
CA ARG A 6 -6.89 9.90 8.16
C ARG A 6 -6.88 8.43 7.79
N ALA A 7 -7.78 7.99 6.91
CA ALA A 7 -7.77 6.61 6.41
C ALA A 7 -6.48 6.29 5.63
N ALA A 8 -5.98 7.24 4.81
CA ALA A 8 -4.68 7.09 4.15
C ALA A 8 -3.53 6.98 5.16
N GLU A 9 -3.56 7.80 6.21
CA GLU A 9 -2.57 7.75 7.30
C GLU A 9 -2.55 6.39 7.99
N ILE A 10 -3.72 5.93 8.45
CA ILE A 10 -3.87 4.64 9.13
C ILE A 10 -3.40 3.50 8.22
N GLN A 11 -3.70 3.59 6.93
CA GLN A 11 -3.28 2.61 5.94
C GLN A 11 -1.75 2.54 5.79
N GLU A 12 -1.04 3.67 5.86
CA GLU A 12 0.44 3.68 5.89
C GLU A 12 0.98 3.04 7.17
N ARG A 13 0.38 3.38 8.32
CA ARG A 13 0.79 2.85 9.64
C ARG A 13 0.57 1.35 9.79
N MET A 14 -0.32 0.76 8.98
CA MET A 14 -0.57 -0.69 8.95
C MET A 14 0.50 -1.48 8.18
N ILE A 15 1.40 -0.80 7.44
CA ILE A 15 2.44 -1.47 6.65
C ILE A 15 3.60 -1.87 7.58
N ALA A 16 3.82 -3.17 7.70
CA ALA A 16 4.93 -3.75 8.46
C ALA A 16 6.28 -3.51 7.75
N PRO A 17 7.43 -3.67 8.45
CA PRO A 17 8.77 -3.44 7.87
C PRO A 17 9.10 -4.26 6.61
N ASP A 18 8.50 -5.44 6.44
CA ASP A 18 8.69 -6.29 5.25
C ASP A 18 7.71 -5.95 4.11
N GLY A 19 6.90 -4.90 4.26
CA GLY A 19 5.83 -4.52 3.33
C GLY A 19 4.57 -5.39 3.44
N SER A 20 4.49 -6.31 4.41
CA SER A 20 3.23 -6.98 4.71
C SER A 20 2.27 -6.04 5.43
N PHE A 21 1.00 -6.41 5.48
CA PHE A 21 -0.06 -5.67 6.14
C PHE A 21 -1.16 -6.64 6.58
N PRO A 22 -2.06 -6.24 7.49
CA PRO A 22 -3.10 -7.13 8.00
C PRO A 22 -3.94 -7.79 6.90
N VAL A 23 -4.15 -9.10 7.00
CA VAL A 23 -4.96 -9.89 6.07
C VAL A 23 -6.44 -9.73 6.42
N VAL A 24 -7.02 -8.59 6.04
CA VAL A 24 -8.39 -8.21 6.41
C VAL A 24 -9.23 -7.91 5.17
N GLY A 25 -10.45 -8.42 5.16
CA GLY A 25 -11.47 -8.12 4.16
C GLY A 25 -11.56 -9.14 3.03
N ARG A 26 -12.74 -9.19 2.41
CA ARG A 26 -13.11 -10.15 1.34
C ARG A 26 -12.44 -9.88 -0.01
N SER A 27 -11.77 -8.73 -0.11
CA SER A 27 -11.10 -8.25 -1.33
C SER A 27 -9.57 -8.33 -1.24
N ILE A 28 -9.03 -9.08 -0.27
CA ILE A 28 -7.59 -9.16 -0.01
C ILE A 28 -6.80 -9.74 -1.20
N CYS A 29 -7.46 -10.51 -2.07
CA CYS A 29 -6.88 -10.99 -3.34
C CYS A 29 -6.52 -9.88 -4.32
N TYR A 30 -6.90 -8.62 -4.08
CA TYR A 30 -6.43 -7.46 -4.83
C TYR A 30 -5.03 -7.01 -4.39
N ARG A 31 -4.38 -7.73 -3.47
CA ARG A 31 -2.95 -7.58 -3.17
C ARG A 31 -2.61 -6.16 -2.71
N CYS A 32 -1.58 -5.56 -3.30
CA CYS A 32 -1.19 -4.16 -3.09
C CYS A 32 -2.32 -3.15 -3.37
N GLY A 33 -3.37 -3.53 -4.10
CA GLY A 33 -4.58 -2.71 -4.29
C GLY A 33 -5.30 -2.40 -2.98
N ALA A 34 -5.05 -3.17 -1.91
CA ALA A 34 -5.50 -2.81 -0.56
C ALA A 34 -5.02 -1.39 -0.16
N CYS A 35 -3.86 -0.95 -0.65
CA CYS A 35 -3.27 0.37 -0.38
C CYS A 35 -3.76 1.49 -1.32
N GLN A 36 -4.91 1.31 -1.99
CA GLN A 36 -5.47 2.27 -2.95
C GLN A 36 -5.78 3.65 -2.33
N THR A 37 -6.18 3.72 -1.06
CA THR A 37 -6.51 4.99 -0.40
C THR A 37 -5.27 5.86 -0.21
N LEU A 38 -4.17 5.27 0.25
CA LEU A 38 -2.87 5.93 0.41
C LEU A 38 -2.28 6.33 -0.96
N ALA A 39 -2.33 5.44 -1.94
CA ALA A 39 -1.90 5.71 -3.31
C ALA A 39 -2.68 6.88 -3.95
N GLN A 40 -4.01 6.92 -3.73
CA GLN A 40 -4.85 8.02 -4.21
C GLN A 40 -4.57 9.34 -3.46
N ALA A 41 -4.26 9.28 -2.16
CA ALA A 41 -3.85 10.46 -1.38
C ALA A 41 -2.55 11.07 -1.90
N ALA A 42 -1.58 10.25 -2.30
CA ALA A 42 -0.36 10.71 -2.97
C ALA A 42 -0.66 11.37 -4.33
N LEU A 43 -1.44 10.71 -5.20
CA LEU A 43 -1.82 11.26 -6.52
C LEU A 43 -2.51 12.63 -6.40
N LEU A 44 -3.41 12.79 -5.44
CA LEU A 44 -4.19 14.03 -5.26
C LEU A 44 -3.44 15.11 -4.46
N GLY A 45 -2.16 14.90 -4.12
CA GLY A 45 -1.41 15.86 -3.29
C GLY A 45 -2.06 16.10 -1.92
N ALA A 46 -2.70 15.07 -1.37
CA ALA A 46 -3.59 15.18 -0.21
C ALA A 46 -3.15 14.33 0.97
N LEU A 47 -1.88 13.92 1.00
CA LEU A 47 -1.27 13.26 2.15
C LEU A 47 -1.38 14.11 3.43
N PRO A 48 -1.56 13.50 4.61
CA PRO A 48 -1.38 14.17 5.90
C PRO A 48 0.00 14.82 6.02
N ALA A 49 0.12 15.87 6.81
CA ALA A 49 1.39 16.60 6.99
C ALA A 49 2.52 15.71 7.54
N ASP A 50 2.17 14.73 8.37
CA ASP A 50 3.13 13.82 9.02
C ASP A 50 3.59 12.68 8.09
N LEU A 51 3.04 12.58 6.86
CA LEU A 51 3.45 11.59 5.87
C LEU A 51 4.21 12.26 4.72
N ALA A 52 5.53 12.14 4.76
CA ALA A 52 6.39 12.60 3.68
C ALA A 52 6.13 11.80 2.38
N PRO A 53 6.06 12.43 1.20
CA PRO A 53 5.92 11.73 -0.07
C PRO A 53 6.96 10.63 -0.32
N GLY A 54 8.24 10.85 0.01
CA GLY A 54 9.30 9.83 -0.09
C GLY A 54 9.08 8.62 0.83
N GLN A 55 8.52 8.85 2.01
CA GLN A 55 8.11 7.80 2.96
C GLN A 55 6.99 6.94 2.36
N VAL A 56 5.94 7.58 1.83
CA VAL A 56 4.81 6.89 1.20
C VAL A 56 5.26 6.10 -0.04
N ARG A 57 6.14 6.66 -0.88
CA ARG A 57 6.72 5.94 -2.02
C ARG A 57 7.42 4.66 -1.57
N SER A 58 8.23 4.74 -0.52
CA SER A 58 8.98 3.60 0.03
C SER A 58 8.04 2.52 0.58
N ALA A 59 7.03 2.93 1.35
CA ALA A 59 6.01 2.03 1.90
C ALA A 59 5.22 1.29 0.81
N LEU A 60 4.69 2.03 -0.18
CA LEU A 60 3.94 1.44 -1.30
C LEU A 60 4.83 0.49 -2.13
N SER A 61 6.10 0.86 -2.34
CA SER A 61 7.06 0.01 -3.04
C SER A 61 7.31 -1.31 -2.30
N ALA A 62 7.42 -1.28 -0.97
CA ALA A 62 7.54 -2.48 -0.15
C ALA A 62 6.30 -3.38 -0.30
N VAL A 63 5.09 -2.81 -0.23
CA VAL A 63 3.83 -3.54 -0.42
C VAL A 63 3.73 -4.17 -1.82
N ILE A 64 4.11 -3.43 -2.87
CA ILE A 64 4.16 -3.92 -4.25
C ILE A 64 5.11 -5.13 -4.35
N LYS A 65 6.34 -4.98 -3.87
CA LYS A 65 7.34 -6.07 -3.86
C LYS A 65 6.84 -7.28 -3.08
N ARG A 66 6.26 -7.05 -1.90
CA ARG A 66 5.75 -8.12 -1.03
C ARG A 66 4.64 -8.92 -1.68
N THR A 67 3.69 -8.26 -2.34
CA THR A 67 2.49 -8.93 -2.84
C THR A 67 2.60 -9.38 -4.30
N LEU A 68 3.25 -8.61 -5.17
CA LEU A 68 3.45 -8.98 -6.57
C LEU A 68 4.74 -9.77 -6.80
N GLY A 69 5.79 -9.53 -6.01
CA GLY A 69 7.08 -10.22 -6.12
C GLY A 69 7.13 -11.59 -5.42
N SER A 70 6.12 -11.95 -4.63
CA SER A 70 6.10 -13.24 -3.93
C SER A 70 6.08 -14.42 -4.91
N PRO A 71 6.89 -15.48 -4.70
CA PRO A 71 6.91 -16.67 -5.54
C PRO A 71 5.51 -17.26 -5.73
N GLY A 72 5.19 -17.65 -6.97
CA GLY A 72 3.87 -18.20 -7.29
C GLY A 72 2.74 -17.16 -7.31
N SER A 73 3.03 -15.85 -7.39
CA SER A 73 2.01 -14.80 -7.61
C SER A 73 1.56 -14.67 -9.06
N TRP A 74 2.37 -15.15 -10.01
CA TRP A 74 2.13 -15.06 -11.44
C TRP A 74 2.08 -16.45 -12.06
N ARG A 75 1.12 -16.69 -12.97
CA ARG A 75 1.04 -17.85 -13.85
C ARG A 75 2.12 -17.73 -14.94
N GLU A 76 2.39 -18.83 -15.64
CA GLU A 76 3.42 -18.87 -16.71
C GLU A 76 3.05 -17.99 -17.90
N ASP A 77 1.76 -17.76 -18.13
CA ASP A 77 1.21 -16.87 -19.15
C ASP A 77 1.18 -15.39 -18.74
N GLY A 78 1.78 -15.04 -17.59
CA GLY A 78 1.91 -13.66 -17.12
C GLY A 78 0.69 -13.11 -16.38
N PHE A 79 -0.34 -13.92 -16.10
CA PHE A 79 -1.49 -13.46 -15.32
C PHE A 79 -1.36 -13.69 -13.82
N LEU A 80 -2.00 -12.85 -13.02
CA LEU A 80 -2.03 -13.02 -11.56
C LEU A 80 -2.75 -14.30 -11.13
N ARG A 81 -2.22 -14.90 -10.07
CA ARG A 81 -2.77 -16.04 -9.35
C ARG A 81 -3.74 -15.53 -8.28
N ILE A 82 -4.91 -16.17 -8.08
CA ILE A 82 -5.79 -15.83 -6.94
C ILE A 82 -4.99 -16.03 -5.64
N GLY A 83 -4.88 -14.97 -4.85
CA GLY A 83 -4.11 -14.92 -3.60
C GLY A 83 -3.62 -13.51 -3.28
N LEU A 84 -3.03 -13.36 -2.11
CA LEU A 84 -2.43 -12.11 -1.61
C LEU A 84 -0.91 -12.05 -1.91
N ALA A 85 -0.21 -13.14 -1.63
CA ALA A 85 1.24 -13.27 -1.77
C ALA A 85 1.56 -14.74 -2.12
N GLY A 86 1.51 -15.05 -3.42
CA GLY A 86 1.51 -16.42 -3.93
C GLY A 86 0.15 -16.86 -4.49
N SER A 87 -0.05 -18.18 -4.60
CA SER A 87 -1.30 -18.80 -5.07
C SER A 87 -2.08 -19.34 -3.87
N GLN A 88 -3.12 -18.62 -3.46
CA GLN A 88 -3.93 -18.90 -2.26
C GLN A 88 -5.42 -18.87 -2.64
N PRO A 89 -5.92 -19.84 -3.43
CA PRO A 89 -7.25 -19.79 -4.04
C PRO A 89 -8.40 -19.71 -3.01
N SER A 90 -8.22 -20.25 -1.81
CA SER A 90 -9.20 -20.19 -0.72
C SER A 90 -9.46 -18.77 -0.18
N LEU A 91 -8.62 -17.79 -0.51
CA LEU A 91 -8.87 -16.37 -0.22
C LEU A 91 -9.84 -15.72 -1.24
N GLY A 92 -10.16 -16.43 -2.33
CA GLY A 92 -11.07 -15.96 -3.36
C GLY A 92 -12.52 -16.14 -2.96
N GLU A 93 -13.32 -15.09 -3.17
CA GLU A 93 -14.78 -15.12 -3.09
C GLU A 93 -15.39 -15.46 -4.45
N SER A 94 -16.69 -15.76 -4.49
CA SER A 94 -17.39 -16.18 -5.72
C SER A 94 -17.32 -15.18 -6.89
N TYR A 95 -17.07 -13.91 -6.60
CA TYR A 95 -16.92 -12.84 -7.59
C TYR A 95 -15.46 -12.58 -8.01
N ILE A 96 -14.48 -13.27 -7.41
CA ILE A 96 -13.07 -13.09 -7.74
C ILE A 96 -12.76 -13.85 -9.03
N THR A 97 -12.21 -13.12 -9.99
CA THR A 97 -11.76 -13.65 -11.27
C THR A 97 -10.33 -13.18 -11.51
N THR A 98 -9.60 -13.81 -12.43
CA THR A 98 -8.27 -13.33 -12.83
C THR A 98 -8.28 -11.85 -13.23
N GLY A 99 -9.35 -11.39 -13.91
CA GLY A 99 -9.50 -10.00 -14.29
C GLY A 99 -9.65 -9.06 -13.09
N SER A 100 -10.44 -9.43 -12.08
CA SER A 100 -10.63 -8.57 -10.90
C SER A 100 -9.38 -8.43 -10.03
N LEU A 101 -8.43 -9.39 -10.10
CA LEU A 101 -7.15 -9.30 -9.40
C LEU A 101 -6.36 -8.02 -9.77
N TYR A 102 -6.59 -7.47 -10.95
CA TYR A 102 -5.91 -6.25 -11.41
C TYR A 102 -6.43 -4.96 -10.76
N LEU A 103 -7.38 -5.03 -9.84
CA LEU A 103 -7.57 -3.97 -8.85
C LEU A 103 -6.30 -3.74 -8.00
N ALA A 104 -5.36 -4.69 -8.00
CA ALA A 104 -3.98 -4.48 -7.57
C ALA A 104 -3.33 -3.23 -8.19
N ALA A 105 -3.67 -2.91 -9.45
CA ALA A 105 -3.09 -1.78 -10.16
C ALA A 105 -3.46 -0.41 -9.54
N CYS A 106 -4.47 -0.34 -8.68
CA CYS A 106 -4.81 0.89 -7.97
C CYS A 106 -3.69 1.39 -7.05
N VAL A 107 -2.72 0.55 -6.68
CA VAL A 107 -1.53 1.02 -5.96
C VAL A 107 -0.65 1.95 -6.82
N PHE A 108 -0.74 1.84 -8.16
CA PHE A 108 0.06 2.62 -9.11
C PHE A 108 -0.59 3.96 -9.48
N LEU A 109 -1.66 4.38 -8.80
CA LEU A 109 -2.25 5.71 -8.98
C LEU A 109 -1.22 6.87 -8.98
N PRO A 110 -0.16 6.87 -8.15
CA PRO A 110 0.87 7.91 -8.18
C PRO A 110 1.61 8.05 -9.51
N LEU A 111 1.57 7.07 -10.42
CA LEU A 111 2.14 7.20 -11.77
C LEU A 111 1.49 8.32 -12.60
N GLY A 112 0.32 8.82 -12.18
CA GLY A 112 -0.30 10.02 -12.76
C GLY A 112 0.33 11.36 -12.33
N LEU A 113 1.31 11.35 -11.41
CA LEU A 113 2.02 12.56 -10.97
C LEU A 113 3.05 13.02 -12.02
N SER A 114 3.31 14.33 -12.05
CA SER A 114 4.44 14.90 -12.82
C SER A 114 5.76 14.24 -12.39
N PRO A 115 6.72 14.01 -13.31
CA PRO A 115 8.05 13.49 -12.96
C PRO A 115 8.77 14.29 -11.87
N ASP A 116 8.54 15.61 -11.78
CA ASP A 116 9.15 16.49 -10.78
C ASP A 116 8.37 16.55 -9.45
N ALA A 117 7.28 15.79 -9.32
CA ALA A 117 6.48 15.80 -8.10
C ALA A 117 7.34 15.37 -6.89
N PRO A 118 7.11 15.94 -5.68
CA PRO A 118 7.84 15.55 -4.48
C PRO A 118 7.81 14.04 -4.20
N PHE A 119 6.73 13.36 -4.59
CA PHE A 119 6.61 11.90 -4.50
C PHE A 119 7.74 11.16 -5.23
N TRP A 120 8.26 11.68 -6.34
CA TRP A 120 9.38 11.11 -7.08
C TRP A 120 10.73 11.75 -6.71
N ALA A 121 10.73 13.06 -6.47
CA ALA A 121 11.96 13.82 -6.25
C ALA A 121 12.54 13.71 -4.83
N GLN A 122 11.71 13.49 -3.80
CA GLN A 122 12.21 13.33 -2.43
C GLN A 122 13.00 12.03 -2.27
N GLU A 123 13.99 12.04 -1.38
CA GLU A 123 14.73 10.83 -0.99
C GLU A 123 13.81 9.75 -0.40
N GLU A 124 14.22 8.50 -0.53
CA GLU A 124 13.53 7.39 0.14
C GLU A 124 13.63 7.56 1.66
N GLN A 125 12.52 7.33 2.35
CA GLN A 125 12.43 7.49 3.79
C GLN A 125 11.74 6.26 4.40
N PRO A 126 12.15 5.84 5.62
CA PRO A 126 11.51 4.72 6.29
C PRO A 126 10.07 5.08 6.68
N TRP A 127 9.14 4.14 6.50
CA TRP A 127 7.73 4.31 6.86
C TRP A 127 7.47 3.96 8.31
N THR A 128 6.29 4.32 8.83
CA THR A 128 6.00 4.27 10.26
C THR A 128 6.33 2.92 10.89
N GLY A 129 5.96 1.82 10.24
CA GLY A 129 6.26 0.46 10.71
C GLY A 129 7.75 0.16 10.76
N LEU A 130 8.50 0.51 9.70
CA LEU A 130 9.96 0.29 9.65
C LEU A 130 10.70 1.13 10.71
N ARG A 131 10.29 2.39 10.89
CA ARG A 131 10.84 3.30 11.90
C ARG A 131 10.65 2.76 13.32
N ALA A 132 9.45 2.31 13.65
CA ALA A 132 9.13 1.82 14.99
C ALA A 132 9.75 0.45 15.29
N TRP A 133 9.62 -0.52 14.38
CA TRP A 133 9.99 -1.92 14.65
C TRP A 133 11.47 -2.21 14.45
N ASP A 134 12.05 -1.76 13.33
CA ASP A 134 13.40 -2.16 12.96
C ASP A 134 14.43 -1.11 13.40
N HIS A 135 14.09 0.17 13.30
CA HIS A 135 15.00 1.26 13.70
C HIS A 135 14.88 1.62 15.19
N GLY A 136 13.76 1.29 15.84
CA GLY A 136 13.51 1.67 17.23
C GLY A 136 13.44 3.19 17.43
N GLU A 137 13.01 3.94 16.41
CA GLU A 137 12.91 5.39 16.47
C GLU A 137 11.81 5.82 17.45
N ASP A 138 12.08 6.90 18.19
CA ASP A 138 11.05 7.58 18.99
C ASP A 138 10.08 8.31 18.06
N ILE A 139 8.85 7.81 17.95
CA ILE A 139 7.80 8.35 17.08
C ILE A 139 6.61 8.84 17.90
N PRO A 140 5.92 9.91 17.48
CA PRO A 140 4.80 10.46 18.22
C PRO A 140 3.62 9.49 18.30
N SER A 141 2.84 9.62 19.38
CA SER A 141 1.60 8.87 19.58
C SER A 141 0.58 9.15 18.49
N ASP A 142 -0.15 8.11 18.10
CA ASP A 142 -1.27 8.22 17.17
C ASP A 142 -2.50 8.83 17.87
N HIS A 143 -3.23 9.72 17.18
CA HIS A 143 -4.37 10.43 17.76
C HIS A 143 -5.63 10.32 16.89
N ALA A 144 -6.79 10.46 17.52
CA ALA A 144 -8.06 10.59 16.82
C ALA A 144 -8.14 11.94 16.09
N LEU A 145 -8.96 12.02 15.04
CA LEU A 145 -9.31 13.31 14.44
C LEU A 145 -10.00 14.18 15.49
N LYS A 146 -9.46 15.38 15.70
CA LYS A 146 -10.14 16.43 16.46
C LYS A 146 -11.23 17.04 15.57
N GLU A 147 -12.39 17.35 16.17
CA GLU A 147 -13.52 17.99 15.48
C GLU A 147 -13.17 19.36 14.90
#